data_AF-A0A7J2J4C2-F1
#
_entry.id   AF-A0A7J2J4C2-F1
#
_cell.length_a   1.000
_cell.length_b   1.000
_cell.length_c   1.000
_cell.angle_alpha   90.00
_cell.angle_beta   90.00
_cell.angle_gamma   90.00
#
_symmetry.space_group_name_H-M   'P 1'
#
loop_
_entity.id
_entity.type
_entity.pdbx_description
1 polymer ?
#
loop_
_entity_poly.entity_id
_entity_poly.type
_entity_poly.pdbx_seq_one_letter_code
_entity_poly.pdbx_strand_id
1 'polypeptide(L)'
;RAVVNCRYNMAPFSVEERKRSGPDRRSIEISKVTRLALEPAIFTEYFPRTSIDIFIEILQADAGTRTTGITAASLALADAGIPMRDLVSACAVGKVAGRIVLDLTKVEDNFGEADMPIAIMPRDNRITLLQMDGTMTEEEFKEALKLGMEGCRKIYKEQRRALKEKYGQGD
;
A
#
# COMPACT_ATOMS: atom_id res chain seq x y z
N ARG A 1 6.61 20.53 -11.50
CA ARG A 1 6.52 19.21 -10.83
C ARG A 1 5.95 18.21 -11.83
N ALA A 2 6.37 16.97 -11.75
CA ALA A 2 5.78 15.86 -12.49
C ALA A 2 4.33 15.65 -12.03
N VAL A 3 3.47 15.23 -12.95
CA VAL A 3 2.12 14.76 -12.61
C VAL A 3 2.20 13.28 -12.30
N VAL A 4 1.86 12.87 -11.08
CA VAL A 4 1.80 11.44 -10.72
C VAL A 4 0.41 10.93 -11.01
N ASN A 5 0.27 9.96 -11.91
CA ASN A 5 -0.98 9.25 -12.16
C ASN A 5 -0.88 7.84 -11.58
N CYS A 6 -1.98 7.34 -11.02
CA CYS A 6 -2.05 5.98 -10.52
C CYS A 6 -3.33 5.33 -11.01
N ARG A 7 -3.22 4.10 -11.50
CA ARG A 7 -4.35 3.25 -11.84
C ARG A 7 -4.21 1.92 -11.10
N TYR A 8 -5.11 1.71 -10.16
CA TYR A 8 -5.35 0.42 -9.54
C TYR A 8 -6.45 -0.30 -10.31
N ASN A 9 -6.22 -1.55 -10.66
CA ASN A 9 -7.18 -2.41 -11.32
C ASN A 9 -7.10 -3.83 -10.76
N MET A 10 -8.22 -4.54 -10.81
CA MET A 10 -8.31 -5.94 -10.42
C MET A 10 -8.64 -6.76 -11.66
N ALA A 11 -7.86 -7.81 -11.92
CA ALA A 11 -8.11 -8.67 -13.07
C ALA A 11 -9.48 -9.36 -12.89
N PRO A 12 -10.22 -9.66 -13.97
CA PRO A 12 -11.52 -10.33 -13.87
C PRO A 12 -11.48 -11.66 -13.11
N PHE A 13 -10.34 -12.36 -13.16
CA PHE A 13 -10.08 -13.64 -12.49
C PHE A 13 -9.41 -13.51 -11.12
N SER A 14 -9.16 -12.29 -10.63
CA SER A 14 -8.43 -12.07 -9.38
C SER A 14 -9.24 -12.37 -8.11
N VAL A 15 -10.55 -12.55 -8.25
CA VAL A 15 -11.52 -12.78 -7.17
C VAL A 15 -12.31 -14.06 -7.46
N GLU A 16 -12.90 -14.65 -6.43
CA GLU A 16 -13.69 -15.89 -6.52
C GLU A 16 -14.83 -15.79 -7.54
N GLU A 17 -15.63 -14.73 -7.46
CA GLU A 17 -16.64 -14.42 -8.47
C GLU A 17 -16.08 -13.45 -9.49
N ARG A 18 -16.17 -13.82 -10.78
CA ARG A 18 -15.59 -13.05 -11.87
C ARG A 18 -15.99 -11.58 -11.80
N LYS A 19 -15.01 -10.71 -11.60
CA LYS A 19 -15.21 -9.26 -11.60
C LYS A 19 -15.43 -8.75 -13.02
N ARG A 20 -16.36 -7.81 -13.20
CA ARG A 20 -16.52 -7.10 -14.48
C ARG A 20 -15.25 -6.31 -14.78
N SER A 21 -14.74 -6.42 -16.01
CA SER A 21 -13.61 -5.62 -16.48
C SER A 21 -13.95 -4.13 -16.44
N GLY A 22 -13.00 -3.32 -15.98
CA GLY A 22 -13.12 -1.85 -15.94
C GLY A 22 -13.11 -1.29 -14.51
N PRO A 23 -12.96 0.05 -14.37
CA PRO A 23 -12.91 0.68 -13.07
C PRO A 23 -14.28 0.64 -12.39
N ASP A 24 -14.29 0.22 -11.12
CA ASP A 24 -15.40 0.40 -10.19
C ASP A 24 -15.12 1.55 -9.23
N ARG A 25 -16.13 1.97 -8.44
CA ARG A 25 -15.99 3.05 -7.45
C ARG A 25 -14.82 2.78 -6.48
N ARG A 26 -14.68 1.54 -6.03
CA ARG A 26 -13.60 1.08 -5.14
C ARG A 26 -12.22 1.25 -5.79
N SER A 27 -12.05 0.84 -7.05
CA SER A 27 -10.75 0.97 -7.75
C SER A 27 -10.40 2.43 -8.03
N ILE A 28 -11.38 3.30 -8.28
CA ILE A 28 -11.15 4.74 -8.45
C ILE A 28 -10.68 5.37 -7.13
N GLU A 29 -11.31 5.03 -6.01
CA GLU A 29 -10.88 5.48 -4.70
C GLU A 29 -9.47 4.98 -4.37
N ILE A 30 -9.22 3.67 -4.53
CA ILE A 30 -7.91 3.06 -4.28
C ILE A 30 -6.84 3.71 -5.16
N SER A 31 -7.12 3.96 -6.44
CA SER A 31 -6.21 4.68 -7.34
C SER A 31 -5.85 6.06 -6.80
N LYS A 32 -6.83 6.81 -6.27
CA LYS A 32 -6.61 8.14 -5.70
C LYS A 32 -5.78 8.08 -4.42
N VAL A 33 -6.10 7.19 -3.48
CA VAL A 33 -5.38 7.10 -2.20
C VAL A 33 -3.96 6.56 -2.38
N THR A 34 -3.75 5.60 -3.29
CA THR A 34 -2.40 5.10 -3.62
C THR A 34 -1.55 6.20 -4.24
N ARG A 35 -2.11 7.00 -5.16
CA ARG A 35 -1.44 8.19 -5.71
C ARG A 35 -1.00 9.15 -4.60
N LEU A 36 -1.92 9.47 -3.69
CA LEU A 36 -1.65 10.37 -2.55
C LEU A 36 -0.64 9.77 -1.56
N ALA A 37 -0.56 8.45 -1.43
CA ALA A 37 0.40 7.77 -0.58
C ALA A 37 1.83 7.80 -1.14
N LEU A 38 1.98 7.72 -2.46
CA LEU A 38 3.27 7.65 -3.15
C LEU A 38 3.82 9.05 -3.50
N GLU A 39 2.96 10.01 -3.81
CA GLU A 39 3.35 11.37 -4.22
C GLU A 39 4.31 12.07 -3.23
N PRO A 40 4.14 11.98 -1.89
CA PRO A 40 5.07 12.57 -0.93
C PRO A 40 6.47 11.95 -0.95
N ALA A 41 6.60 10.70 -1.42
CA ALA A 41 7.87 9.99 -1.49
C ALA A 41 8.67 10.35 -2.75
N ILE A 42 8.02 10.82 -3.82
CA ILE A 42 8.66 11.08 -5.12
C ILE A 42 9.19 12.52 -5.20
N PHE A 43 10.41 12.72 -5.71
CA PHE A 43 10.94 14.06 -6.02
C PHE A 43 10.36 14.61 -7.32
N THR A 44 9.06 14.93 -7.32
CA THR A 44 8.33 15.42 -8.51
C THR A 44 8.92 16.70 -9.10
N GLU A 45 9.62 17.51 -8.30
CA GLU A 45 10.34 18.71 -8.72
C GLU A 45 11.44 18.44 -9.74
N TYR A 46 12.03 17.24 -9.77
CA TYR A 46 13.14 16.90 -10.67
C TYR A 46 12.69 16.69 -12.11
N PHE A 47 11.40 16.48 -12.35
CA PHE A 47 10.85 16.19 -13.68
C PHE A 47 9.72 17.19 -14.03
N PRO A 48 10.04 18.45 -14.39
CA PRO A 48 9.03 19.42 -14.78
C PRO A 48 8.41 19.07 -16.14
N ARG A 49 7.08 19.21 -16.26
CA ARG A 49 6.29 18.95 -17.49
C ARG A 49 6.25 17.47 -17.92
N THR A 50 6.53 16.55 -17.02
CA THR A 50 6.42 15.10 -17.27
C THR A 50 5.25 14.48 -16.51
N SER A 51 4.87 13.27 -16.90
CA SER A 51 4.01 12.39 -16.11
C SER A 51 4.81 11.19 -15.58
N ILE A 52 4.45 10.72 -14.38
CA ILE A 52 4.89 9.45 -13.82
C ILE A 52 3.62 8.61 -13.67
N ASP A 53 3.51 7.57 -14.49
CA ASP A 53 2.31 6.74 -14.55
C ASP A 53 2.54 5.41 -13.85
N ILE A 54 1.74 5.15 -12.82
CA ILE A 54 1.82 3.97 -11.96
C ILE A 54 0.63 3.07 -12.25
N PHE A 55 0.89 1.85 -12.73
CA PHE A 55 -0.14 0.87 -13.03
C PHE A 55 -0.02 -0.32 -12.08
N ILE A 56 -1.11 -0.62 -11.38
CA ILE A 56 -1.20 -1.71 -10.42
C ILE A 56 -2.30 -2.65 -10.88
N GLU A 57 -1.94 -3.88 -11.22
CA GLU A 57 -2.87 -4.94 -11.58
C GLU A 57 -2.86 -6.01 -10.49
N ILE A 58 -4.00 -6.23 -9.85
CA ILE A 58 -4.16 -7.29 -8.86
C ILE A 58 -4.53 -8.58 -9.59
N LEU A 59 -3.64 -9.56 -9.52
CA LEU A 59 -3.80 -10.87 -10.15
C LEU A 59 -4.56 -11.86 -9.27
N GLN A 60 -4.42 -11.73 -7.95
CA GLN A 60 -5.15 -12.52 -6.95
C GLN A 60 -5.44 -11.61 -5.74
N ALA A 61 -6.67 -11.66 -5.24
CA ALA A 61 -7.14 -10.81 -4.16
C ALA A 61 -7.56 -11.67 -2.96
N ASP A 62 -6.88 -11.46 -1.84
CA ASP A 62 -7.15 -12.14 -0.56
C ASP A 62 -6.99 -11.13 0.60
N ALA A 63 -7.82 -10.08 0.59
CA ALA A 63 -7.64 -8.85 1.36
C ALA A 63 -6.31 -8.12 1.07
N GLY A 64 -6.08 -6.98 1.73
CA GLY A 64 -4.80 -6.23 1.67
C GLY A 64 -4.37 -5.74 0.28
N THR A 65 -5.21 -5.82 -0.76
CA THR A 65 -4.76 -5.57 -2.15
C THR A 65 -4.24 -4.15 -2.36
N ARG A 66 -4.76 -3.17 -1.62
CA ARG A 66 -4.30 -1.77 -1.68
C ARG A 66 -2.90 -1.61 -1.07
N THR A 67 -2.62 -2.27 0.06
CA THR A 67 -1.34 -2.16 0.78
C THR A 67 -0.25 -2.93 0.03
N THR A 68 -0.57 -4.09 -0.51
CA THR A 68 0.28 -4.83 -1.44
C THR A 68 0.56 -4.01 -2.70
N GLY A 69 -0.46 -3.38 -3.27
CA GLY A 69 -0.33 -2.50 -4.44
C GLY A 69 0.61 -1.31 -4.20
N ILE A 70 0.48 -0.63 -3.05
CA ILE A 70 1.37 0.49 -2.68
C ILE A 70 2.81 0.01 -2.50
N THR A 71 3.00 -1.11 -1.79
CA THR A 71 4.33 -1.69 -1.54
C THR A 71 5.02 -2.10 -2.84
N ALA A 72 4.28 -2.71 -3.77
CA ALA A 72 4.76 -3.09 -5.10
C ALA A 72 5.05 -1.86 -5.98
N ALA A 73 4.18 -0.86 -5.97
CA ALA A 73 4.38 0.38 -6.70
C ALA A 73 5.61 1.15 -6.20
N SER A 74 5.86 1.18 -4.89
CA SER A 74 7.08 1.76 -4.33
C SER A 74 8.34 1.04 -4.81
N LEU A 75 8.31 -0.29 -4.94
CA LEU A 75 9.42 -1.05 -5.50
C LEU A 75 9.58 -0.76 -7.00
N ALA A 76 8.49 -0.71 -7.76
CA ALA A 76 8.53 -0.41 -9.19
C ALA A 76 9.08 0.99 -9.49
N LEU A 77 8.73 1.99 -8.67
CA LEU A 77 9.29 3.35 -8.79
C LEU A 77 10.80 3.36 -8.52
N ALA A 78 11.25 2.65 -7.50
CA ALA A 78 12.68 2.50 -7.20
C ALA A 78 13.40 1.74 -8.33
N ASP A 79 12.77 0.70 -8.87
CA ASP A 79 13.28 -0.09 -9.99
C ASP A 79 13.42 0.71 -11.28
N ALA A 80 12.48 1.63 -11.53
CA ALA A 80 12.53 2.58 -12.63
C ALA A 80 13.60 3.68 -12.44
N GLY A 81 14.33 3.68 -11.32
CA GLY A 81 15.35 4.68 -11.02
C GLY A 81 14.78 6.07 -10.72
N ILE A 82 13.49 6.17 -10.35
CA ILE A 82 12.86 7.45 -10.01
C ILE A 82 13.36 7.88 -8.63
N PRO A 83 14.00 9.06 -8.49
CA PRO A 83 14.46 9.55 -7.20
C PRO A 83 13.30 9.69 -6.20
N MET A 84 13.47 9.06 -5.04
CA MET A 84 12.52 9.05 -3.94
C MET A 84 13.19 9.41 -2.61
N ARG A 85 12.45 10.05 -1.71
CA ARG A 85 12.87 10.38 -0.33
C ARG A 85 13.06 9.11 0.51
N ASP A 86 12.11 8.20 0.38
CA ASP A 86 12.12 6.88 1.03
C ASP A 86 11.21 5.92 0.26
N LEU A 87 11.33 4.62 0.53
CA LEU A 87 10.33 3.65 0.09
C LEU A 87 9.04 3.81 0.92
N VAL A 88 7.92 3.50 0.30
CA VAL A 88 6.62 3.41 0.98
C VAL A 88 6.32 1.93 1.23
N SER A 89 6.17 1.58 2.51
CA SER A 89 5.75 0.26 2.97
C SER A 89 4.34 0.37 3.53
N ALA A 90 3.47 -0.60 3.23
CA ALA A 90 2.09 -0.58 3.70
C ALA A 90 1.64 -1.96 4.20
N CYS A 91 0.80 -1.97 5.23
CA CYS A 91 0.14 -3.17 5.76
C CYS A 91 -1.28 -2.84 6.24
N ALA A 92 -2.12 -3.85 6.39
CA ALA A 92 -3.42 -3.72 7.03
C ALA A 92 -3.33 -4.21 8.47
N VAL A 93 -4.04 -3.54 9.38
CA VAL A 93 -4.32 -4.04 10.72
C VAL A 93 -5.83 -3.98 10.92
N GLY A 94 -6.37 -4.85 11.75
CA GLY A 94 -7.80 -4.85 11.99
C GLY A 94 -8.16 -5.42 13.33
N LYS A 95 -9.47 -5.50 13.57
CA LYS A 95 -10.05 -6.07 14.78
C LYS A 95 -10.88 -7.29 14.42
N VAL A 96 -10.53 -8.44 14.98
CA VAL A 96 -11.21 -9.72 14.74
C VAL A 96 -11.53 -10.36 16.08
N ALA A 97 -12.81 -10.64 16.33
CA ALA A 97 -13.28 -11.25 17.58
C ALA A 97 -12.74 -10.56 18.85
N GLY A 98 -12.79 -9.23 18.88
CA GLY A 98 -12.33 -8.40 19.99
C GLY A 98 -10.81 -8.20 20.08
N ARG A 99 -10.02 -8.72 19.13
CA ARG A 99 -8.56 -8.68 19.17
C ARG A 99 -7.98 -7.91 17.99
N ILE A 100 -6.96 -7.11 18.26
CA ILE A 100 -6.20 -6.43 17.23
C ILE A 100 -5.24 -7.41 16.56
N VAL A 101 -5.31 -7.49 15.24
CA VAL A 101 -4.52 -8.40 14.40
C VAL A 101 -3.81 -7.63 13.29
N LEU A 102 -2.70 -8.19 12.83
CA LEU A 102 -1.86 -7.63 11.76
C LEU A 102 -1.99 -8.49 10.50
N ASP A 103 -2.11 -7.84 9.36
CA ASP A 103 -2.17 -8.44 8.02
C ASP A 103 -3.39 -9.35 7.84
N LEU A 104 -4.56 -8.71 7.72
CA LEU A 104 -5.84 -9.41 7.58
C LEU A 104 -5.88 -10.28 6.32
N THR A 105 -6.38 -11.49 6.49
CA THR A 105 -6.86 -12.35 5.40
C THR A 105 -8.26 -11.94 4.94
N LYS A 106 -8.73 -12.44 3.79
CA LYS A 106 -10.10 -12.15 3.32
C LYS A 106 -11.19 -12.57 4.29
N VAL A 107 -11.00 -13.66 5.03
CA VAL A 107 -11.97 -14.13 6.03
C VAL A 107 -12.03 -13.13 7.19
N GLU A 108 -10.87 -12.68 7.65
CA GLU A 108 -10.76 -11.70 8.73
C GLU A 108 -11.29 -10.32 8.33
N ASP A 109 -11.06 -9.89 7.09
CA ASP A 109 -11.60 -8.64 6.53
C ASP A 109 -13.14 -8.69 6.41
N ASN A 110 -13.69 -9.82 5.94
CA ASN A 110 -15.14 -9.96 5.73
C ASN A 110 -15.95 -10.11 7.03
N PHE A 111 -15.40 -10.77 8.05
CA PHE A 111 -16.10 -11.07 9.31
C PHE A 111 -15.54 -10.31 10.52
N GLY A 112 -14.52 -9.49 10.30
CA GLY A 112 -13.92 -8.63 11.31
C GLY A 112 -14.79 -7.44 11.68
N GLU A 113 -14.42 -6.79 12.77
CA GLU A 113 -15.06 -5.58 13.28
C GLU A 113 -14.48 -4.31 12.65
N ALA A 114 -13.22 -4.35 12.19
CA ALA A 114 -12.55 -3.22 11.57
C ALA A 114 -11.37 -3.62 10.69
N ASP A 115 -11.15 -2.87 9.61
CA ASP A 115 -9.98 -2.88 8.72
C ASP A 115 -9.35 -1.48 8.70
N MET A 116 -8.04 -1.41 8.94
CA MET A 116 -7.27 -0.18 8.96
C MET A 116 -5.97 -0.35 8.16
N PRO A 117 -6.00 -0.09 6.84
CA PRO A 117 -4.80 -0.03 6.03
C PRO A 117 -3.95 1.20 6.37
N ILE A 118 -2.64 0.98 6.52
CA ILE A 118 -1.64 2.00 6.83
C ILE A 118 -0.51 1.90 5.82
N ALA A 119 -0.02 3.06 5.34
CA ALA A 119 1.25 3.17 4.63
C ALA A 119 2.14 4.22 5.28
N ILE A 120 3.44 3.94 5.35
CA ILE A 120 4.43 4.83 5.95
C ILE A 120 5.68 4.95 5.06
N MET A 121 6.38 6.07 5.23
CA MET A 121 7.80 6.24 4.91
C MET A 121 8.61 6.01 6.20
N PRO A 122 9.23 4.84 6.38
CA PRO A 122 9.80 4.43 7.66
C PRO A 122 10.98 5.27 8.16
N ARG A 123 11.77 5.90 7.27
CA ARG A 123 12.90 6.76 7.67
C ARG A 123 12.46 7.97 8.48
N ASP A 124 11.37 8.61 8.08
CA ASP A 124 10.85 9.82 8.71
C ASP A 124 9.68 9.51 9.67
N ASN A 125 9.33 8.22 9.86
CA ASN A 125 8.12 7.77 10.55
C ASN A 125 6.85 8.49 10.08
N ARG A 126 6.79 8.83 8.79
CA ARG A 126 5.70 9.62 8.23
C ARG A 126 4.62 8.71 7.67
N ILE A 127 3.38 8.87 8.14
CA ILE A 127 2.21 8.20 7.59
C ILE A 127 1.82 8.88 6.27
N THR A 128 1.69 8.08 5.21
CA THR A 128 1.28 8.53 3.87
C THR A 128 -0.10 8.05 3.47
N LEU A 129 -0.58 6.95 4.08
CA LEU A 129 -1.96 6.50 3.99
C LEU A 129 -2.43 6.01 5.35
N LEU A 130 -3.66 6.40 5.69
CA LEU A 130 -4.40 5.89 6.83
C LEU A 130 -5.88 5.92 6.45
N GLN A 131 -6.50 4.76 6.39
CA GLN A 131 -7.94 4.63 6.27
C GLN A 131 -8.41 3.66 7.34
N MET A 132 -9.65 3.79 7.78
CA MET A 132 -10.27 2.87 8.72
C MET A 132 -11.70 2.65 8.25
N ASP A 133 -12.09 1.38 8.17
CA ASP A 133 -13.45 0.92 8.00
C ASP A 133 -13.83 0.05 9.20
N GLY A 134 -15.08 0.11 9.63
CA GLY A 134 -15.54 -0.53 10.86
C GLY A 134 -15.32 0.28 12.15
N THR A 135 -15.28 -0.42 13.28
CA THR A 135 -15.34 0.21 14.62
C THR A 135 -14.18 -0.21 15.52
N MET A 136 -13.48 0.76 16.08
CA MET A 136 -12.47 0.58 17.13
C MET A 136 -12.65 1.66 18.21
N THR A 137 -12.34 1.33 19.46
CA THR A 137 -12.18 2.36 20.50
C THR A 137 -10.90 3.19 20.25
N GLU A 138 -10.75 4.33 20.93
CA GLU A 138 -9.54 5.14 20.80
C GLU A 138 -8.27 4.37 21.25
N GLU A 139 -8.41 3.54 22.29
CA GLU A 139 -7.32 2.71 22.80
C GLU A 139 -6.94 1.62 21.80
N GLU A 140 -7.93 0.91 21.27
CA GLU A 140 -7.77 -0.10 20.22
C GLU A 140 -7.13 0.49 18.96
N PHE A 141 -7.55 1.70 18.55
CA PHE A 141 -6.97 2.41 17.41
C PHE A 141 -5.49 2.73 17.62
N LYS A 142 -5.09 3.21 18.81
CA LYS A 142 -3.69 3.51 19.14
C LYS A 142 -2.83 2.24 19.12
N GLU A 143 -3.37 1.15 19.67
CA GLU A 143 -2.71 -0.17 19.64
C GLU A 143 -2.53 -0.67 18.20
N ALA A 144 -3.60 -0.63 17.40
CA ALA A 144 -3.58 -1.03 16.00
C ALA A 144 -2.62 -0.19 15.16
N LEU A 145 -2.61 1.14 15.37
CA LEU A 145 -1.68 2.04 14.66
C LEU A 145 -0.22 1.66 14.96
N LYS A 146 0.11 1.42 16.23
CA LYS A 146 1.46 1.01 16.62
C LYS A 146 1.83 -0.33 15.98
N LEU A 147 0.94 -1.32 16.06
CA LEU A 147 1.15 -2.64 15.46
C LEU A 147 1.34 -2.55 13.94
N GLY A 148 0.55 -1.73 13.27
CA GLY A 148 0.63 -1.51 11.83
C GLY A 148 1.92 -0.82 11.41
N MET A 149 2.38 0.18 12.16
CA MET A 149 3.68 0.80 11.91
C MET A 149 4.83 -0.19 12.08
N GLU A 150 4.76 -1.10 13.06
CA GLU A 150 5.75 -2.18 13.22
C GLU A 150 5.71 -3.18 12.06
N GLY A 151 4.52 -3.56 11.59
CA GLY A 151 4.32 -4.40 10.41
C GLY A 151 4.93 -3.78 9.15
N CYS A 152 4.62 -2.50 8.89
CA CYS A 152 5.21 -1.75 7.78
C CYS A 152 6.74 -1.73 7.84
N ARG A 153 7.34 -1.54 9.01
CA ARG A 153 8.81 -1.58 9.17
C ARG A 153 9.41 -2.95 8.85
N LYS A 154 8.69 -4.05 9.09
CA LYS A 154 9.13 -5.40 8.66
C LYS A 154 9.10 -5.49 7.13
N ILE A 155 8.00 -5.09 6.50
CA ILE A 155 7.86 -5.06 5.03
C ILE A 155 8.95 -4.20 4.39
N TYR A 156 9.26 -3.05 4.97
CA TYR A 156 10.33 -2.16 4.50
C TYR A 156 11.71 -2.85 4.46
N LYS A 157 12.03 -3.68 5.46
CA LYS A 157 13.29 -4.45 5.45
C LYS A 157 13.32 -5.42 4.29
N GLU A 158 12.20 -6.07 4.00
CA GLU A 158 12.05 -7.01 2.88
C GLU A 158 12.14 -6.27 1.53
N GLN A 159 11.50 -5.10 1.38
CA GLN A 159 11.63 -4.25 0.19
C GLN A 159 13.10 -3.87 -0.07
N ARG A 160 13.83 -3.45 0.97
CA ARG A 160 15.26 -3.14 0.84
C ARG A 160 16.09 -4.37 0.53
N ARG A 161 15.76 -5.53 1.09
CA ARG A 161 16.43 -6.80 0.75
C ARG A 161 16.23 -7.14 -0.71
N ALA A 162 15.00 -7.06 -1.23
CA ALA A 162 14.69 -7.36 -2.62
C ALA A 162 15.44 -6.44 -3.61
N LEU A 163 15.50 -5.13 -3.34
CA LEU A 163 16.27 -4.20 -4.18
C LEU A 163 17.78 -4.50 -4.13
N LYS A 164 18.32 -4.81 -2.94
CA LYS A 164 19.72 -5.19 -2.79
C LYS A 164 20.04 -6.53 -3.44
N GLU A 165 19.12 -7.48 -3.45
CA GLU A 165 19.33 -8.77 -4.11
C GLU A 165 19.40 -8.61 -5.62
N LYS A 166 18.52 -7.78 -6.19
CA LYS A 166 18.51 -7.47 -7.63
C LYS A 166 19.75 -6.71 -8.11
N TYR A 167 20.23 -5.74 -7.33
CA TYR A 167 21.27 -4.79 -7.77
C TYR A 167 22.59 -4.87 -7.00
N GLY A 168 22.63 -5.58 -5.89
CA GLY A 168 23.79 -5.68 -4.99
C GLY A 168 24.67 -6.89 -5.22
N GLN A 169 24.39 -7.72 -6.23
CA GLN A 169 25.39 -8.66 -6.76
C GLN A 169 26.23 -7.91 -7.80
N GLY A 170 27.19 -7.13 -7.31
CA GLY A 170 28.08 -6.32 -8.14
C GLY A 170 29.05 -5.50 -7.31
N ASP A 171 29.61 -6.09 -6.25
CA ASP A 171 30.84 -5.66 -5.56
C ASP A 171 31.65 -6.91 -5.18
#